data_AF-A0A0Q8FVQ9-F1
#
_entry.id   AF-A0A0Q8FVQ9-F1
#
_cell.length_a   1.000
_cell.length_b   1.000
_cell.length_c   1.000
_cell.angle_alpha   90.00
_cell.angle_beta   90.00
_cell.angle_gamma   90.00
#
_symmetry.space_group_name_H-M   'P 1'
#
loop_
_entity.id
_entity.type
_entity.pdbx_description
1 polymer ?
#
loop_
_entity_poly.entity_id
_entity_poly.type
_entity_poly.pdbx_seq_one_letter_code
_entity_poly.pdbx_strand_id
1 'polypeptide(L)'
;MWAPSAWAEAVRGTIVQTQGHISPSCRTVVLKRKDTDAPMSFRILQTGTEDGVLSVTLTALTTGREVEIYYTPGNTSGCGTEPRIEFITIYAQGN
;
A
#
# COMPACT_ATOMS: atom_id res chain seq x y z
N MET A 1 -10.73 -14.29 -10.56
CA MET A 1 -9.31 -14.21 -10.17
C MET A 1 -8.69 -13.06 -10.96
N TRP A 2 -8.35 -11.96 -10.30
CA TRP A 2 -7.55 -10.89 -10.91
C TRP A 2 -6.08 -11.26 -10.75
N ALA A 3 -5.29 -11.11 -11.81
CA ALA A 3 -3.85 -11.35 -11.77
C ALA A 3 -3.13 -10.01 -11.59
N PRO A 4 -2.20 -9.89 -10.63
CA PRO A 4 -1.34 -8.72 -10.55
C PRO A 4 -0.54 -8.56 -11.84
N SER A 5 -0.08 -7.34 -12.15
CA SER A 5 0.74 -7.13 -13.34
C SER A 5 1.99 -8.01 -13.29
N ALA A 6 2.54 -8.40 -14.46
CA ALA A 6 3.72 -9.27 -14.55
C ALA A 6 4.99 -8.67 -13.91
N TRP A 7 4.93 -7.41 -13.46
CA TRP A 7 6.01 -6.66 -12.82
C TRP A 7 5.70 -6.27 -11.37
N ALA A 8 4.57 -6.75 -10.81
CA ALA A 8 4.23 -6.48 -9.43
C ALA A 8 5.13 -7.29 -8.50
N GLU A 9 5.88 -6.60 -7.65
CA GLU A 9 6.58 -7.18 -6.51
C GLU A 9 5.64 -7.27 -5.31
N ALA A 10 5.94 -8.15 -4.36
CA ALA A 10 5.17 -8.31 -3.14
C ALA A 10 6.05 -8.05 -1.91
N VAL A 11 5.51 -7.31 -0.93
CA VAL A 11 6.12 -7.12 0.37
C VAL A 11 5.12 -7.37 1.50
N ARG A 12 5.60 -7.96 2.59
CA ARG A 12 4.80 -8.14 3.82
C ARG A 12 5.30 -7.26 4.95
N GLY A 13 4.39 -6.80 5.76
CA GLY A 13 4.71 -5.97 6.93
C GLY A 13 3.49 -5.32 7.55
N THR A 14 3.73 -4.36 8.43
CA THR A 14 2.66 -3.64 9.14
C THR A 14 2.62 -2.20 8.67
N ILE A 15 1.42 -1.67 8.42
CA ILE A 15 1.26 -0.25 8.11
C ILE A 15 1.52 0.56 9.38
N VAL A 16 2.44 1.52 9.30
CA VAL A 16 2.81 2.39 10.42
C VAL A 16 2.41 3.84 10.19
N GLN A 17 2.08 4.21 8.94
CA GLN A 17 1.65 5.55 8.59
C GLN A 17 0.77 5.53 7.34
N THR A 18 -0.23 6.40 7.32
CA THR A 18 -1.02 6.75 6.12
C THR A 18 -1.28 8.25 6.12
N GLN A 19 -1.49 8.84 4.94
CA GLN A 19 -1.68 10.28 4.79
C GLN A 19 -3.04 10.60 4.17
N GLY A 20 -3.72 11.61 4.74
CA GLY A 20 -4.90 12.24 4.14
C GLY A 20 -4.48 13.51 3.40
N HIS A 21 -4.61 13.53 2.07
CA HIS A 21 -4.33 14.72 1.26
C HIS A 21 -5.62 15.30 0.67
N ILE A 22 -5.68 16.63 0.59
CA ILE A 22 -6.69 17.38 -0.19
C ILE A 22 -6.55 17.04 -1.67
N SER A 23 -5.31 16.91 -2.18
CA SER A 23 -5.01 16.35 -3.51
C SER A 23 -4.73 14.86 -3.40
N PRO A 24 -5.67 13.96 -3.74
CA PRO A 24 -5.53 12.54 -3.46
C PRO A 24 -4.43 11.84 -4.26
N SER A 25 -4.08 12.42 -5.42
CA SER A 25 -3.06 11.92 -6.35
C SER A 25 -1.68 11.73 -5.74
N CYS A 26 -1.38 12.44 -4.64
CA CYS A 26 -0.08 12.41 -4.00
C CYS A 26 0.01 11.60 -2.68
N ARG A 27 -1.02 10.81 -2.33
CA ARG A 27 -1.06 10.07 -1.05
C ARG A 27 -0.04 8.95 -0.98
N THR A 28 0.61 8.86 0.17
CA THR A 28 1.55 7.79 0.49
C THR A 28 1.18 7.06 1.78
N VAL A 29 1.66 5.83 1.87
CA VAL A 29 1.55 4.97 3.04
C VAL A 29 2.94 4.42 3.36
N VAL A 30 3.21 4.19 4.63
CA VAL A 30 4.48 3.59 5.07
C VAL A 30 4.20 2.23 5.67
N LEU A 31 4.84 1.21 5.11
CA LEU A 31 4.85 -0.15 5.61
C LEU A 31 6.20 -0.41 6.26
N LYS A 32 6.20 -0.93 7.48
CA LYS A 32 7.38 -1.49 8.12
C LYS A 32 7.52 -2.94 7.70
N ARG A 33 8.58 -3.28 6.97
CA ARG A 33 8.78 -4.62 6.42
C ARG A 33 8.95 -5.65 7.52
N LYS A 34 8.34 -6.83 7.34
CA LYS A 34 8.45 -7.93 8.30
C LYS A 34 9.85 -8.56 8.36
N ASP A 35 10.55 -8.57 7.23
CA ASP A 35 11.83 -9.28 7.08
C ASP A 35 13.03 -8.48 7.61
N THR A 36 12.97 -7.16 7.52
CA THR A 36 14.10 -6.25 7.78
C THR A 36 13.78 -5.16 8.80
N ASP A 37 12.53 -5.04 9.25
CA ASP A 37 12.01 -3.91 10.04
C ASP A 37 12.21 -2.53 9.40
N ALA A 38 12.67 -2.48 8.15
CA ALA A 38 12.93 -1.25 7.42
C ALA A 38 11.61 -0.61 6.94
N PRO A 39 11.44 0.72 7.08
CA PRO A 39 10.27 1.41 6.53
C PRO A 39 10.37 1.50 5.01
N MET A 40 9.25 1.25 4.35
CA MET A 40 9.09 1.36 2.90
C MET A 40 7.85 2.18 2.59
N SER A 41 8.02 3.22 1.79
CA SER A 41 6.92 4.13 1.41
C SER A 41 6.32 3.68 0.08
N PHE A 42 5.00 3.72 0.01
CA PHE A 42 4.22 3.33 -1.16
C PHE A 42 3.20 4.38 -1.53
N ARG A 43 2.84 4.40 -2.81
CA ARG A 43 1.88 5.29 -3.42
C ARG A 43 0.52 4.64 -3.56
N ILE A 44 -0.52 5.33 -3.10
CA ILE A 44 -1.90 4.95 -3.43
C ILE A 44 -2.26 5.63 -4.74
N LEU A 45 -2.59 4.84 -5.76
CA LEU A 45 -3.10 5.37 -7.02
C LEU A 45 -4.53 5.86 -6.80
N GLN A 46 -4.79 7.14 -7.09
CA GLN A 46 -6.15 7.63 -7.18
C GLN A 46 -6.78 7.11 -8.47
N THR A 47 -7.62 6.08 -8.36
CA THR A 47 -8.55 5.72 -9.42
C THR A 47 -9.79 6.60 -9.30
N GLY A 48 -10.39 7.00 -10.42
CA GLY A 48 -11.61 7.87 -10.44
C GLY A 48 -12.86 7.24 -9.81
N THR A 49 -12.73 6.07 -9.19
CA THR A 49 -13.74 5.29 -8.49
C THR A 49 -13.06 4.55 -7.34
N GLU A 50 -13.74 4.55 -6.18
CA GLU A 50 -13.47 3.83 -4.91
C GLU A 50 -12.00 3.65 -4.48
N ASP A 51 -11.64 4.24 -3.33
CA ASP A 51 -10.29 4.18 -2.77
C ASP A 51 -10.12 2.93 -1.87
N GLY A 52 -10.34 1.74 -2.45
CA GLY A 52 -10.31 0.46 -1.73
C GLY A 52 -8.97 0.20 -1.05
N VAL A 53 -7.86 0.61 -1.68
CA VAL A 53 -6.51 0.53 -1.11
C VAL A 53 -6.38 1.39 0.15
N LEU A 54 -6.92 2.62 0.14
CA LEU A 54 -6.93 3.49 1.31
C LEU A 54 -7.76 2.90 2.45
N SER A 55 -8.95 2.38 2.16
CA SER A 55 -9.83 1.76 3.16
C SER A 55 -9.16 0.58 3.85
N VAL A 56 -8.50 -0.30 3.08
CA VAL A 56 -7.73 -1.42 3.62
C VAL A 56 -6.52 -0.89 4.41
N THR A 57 -5.78 0.08 3.90
CA THR A 57 -4.63 0.66 4.62
C THR A 57 -5.03 1.23 5.98
N LEU A 58 -6.12 2.00 6.04
CA LEU A 58 -6.63 2.58 7.29
C LEU A 58 -7.04 1.49 8.28
N THR A 59 -7.70 0.44 7.79
CA THR A 59 -8.07 -0.71 8.62
C THR A 59 -6.81 -1.40 9.17
N ALA A 60 -5.78 -1.63 8.34
CA ALA A 60 -4.53 -2.23 8.77
C ALA A 60 -3.80 -1.39 9.82
N LEU A 61 -3.73 -0.07 9.59
CA LEU A 61 -3.09 0.88 10.51
C LEU A 61 -3.79 0.90 11.88
N THR A 62 -5.12 0.98 11.90
CA THR A 62 -5.91 1.05 13.14
C THR A 62 -5.90 -0.26 13.92
N THR A 63 -5.82 -1.40 13.21
CA THR A 63 -5.82 -2.74 13.84
C THR A 63 -4.43 -3.27 14.13
N GLY A 64 -3.37 -2.61 13.65
CA GLY A 64 -1.99 -3.11 13.73
C GLY A 64 -1.76 -4.43 12.97
N ARG A 65 -2.62 -4.76 12.00
CA ARG A 65 -2.56 -6.05 11.29
C ARG A 65 -1.47 -6.06 10.23
N GLU A 66 -0.90 -7.26 10.04
CA GLU A 66 0.01 -7.52 8.93
C GLU A 66 -0.75 -7.49 7.60
N VAL A 67 -0.12 -6.89 6.61
CA VAL A 67 -0.59 -6.82 5.23
C VAL A 67 0.44 -7.35 4.26
N GLU A 68 -0.05 -7.77 3.11
CA GLU A 68 0.75 -8.00 1.91
C GLU A 68 0.39 -6.93 0.87
N ILE A 69 1.40 -6.17 0.44
CA ILE A 69 1.27 -5.16 -0.61
C ILE A 69 1.89 -5.70 -1.87
N TYR A 70 1.11 -5.70 -2.94
CA TYR A 70 1.59 -5.90 -4.30
C TYR A 70 1.78 -4.54 -4.96
N TYR A 71 2.97 -4.26 -5.45
CA TYR A 71 3.35 -2.96 -5.98
C TYR A 71 4.18 -3.07 -7.25
N THR A 72 4.04 -2.09 -8.13
CA THR A 72 4.95 -1.91 -9.26
C THR A 72 6.07 -0.96 -8.85
N PRO A 73 7.35 -1.38 -8.95
CA PRO A 73 8.48 -0.52 -8.63
C PRO A 73 8.59 0.64 -9.63
N GLY A 74 9.00 1.82 -9.14
CA GLY A 74 9.30 2.98 -9.98
C GLY A 74 8.29 4.12 -9.92
N ASN A 75 8.58 5.14 -10.75
CA ASN A 75 8.04 6.50 -10.69
C ASN A 75 6.53 6.58 -10.97
N THR A 76 5.76 7.11 -10.02
CA THR A 76 4.35 7.45 -10.25
C THR A 76 4.32 8.84 -10.89
N SER A 77 3.98 8.94 -12.17
CA SER A 77 4.04 10.21 -12.91
C SER A 77 3.27 11.33 -12.22
N GLY A 78 3.92 12.50 -12.08
CA GLY A 78 3.31 13.70 -11.50
C GLY A 78 3.34 13.78 -9.97
N CYS A 79 3.81 12.74 -9.27
CA CYS A 79 3.91 12.79 -7.83
C CYS A 79 4.95 11.76 -7.29
N GLY A 80 6.23 12.14 -7.18
CA GLY A 80 7.25 11.34 -6.47
C GLY A 80 7.69 10.03 -7.13
N THR A 81 8.76 9.44 -6.57
CA THR A 81 9.41 8.23 -7.09
C THR A 81 9.02 6.97 -6.34
N GLU A 82 8.05 7.05 -5.41
CA GLU A 82 7.70 5.90 -4.59
C GLU A 82 6.97 4.82 -5.41
N PRO A 83 7.16 3.53 -5.09
CA PRO A 83 6.47 2.43 -5.76
C PRO A 83 4.96 2.51 -5.62
N ARG A 84 4.24 2.11 -6.67
CA ARG A 84 2.78 2.19 -6.74
C ARG A 84 2.11 0.92 -6.24
N ILE A 85 1.20 1.03 -5.28
CA ILE A 85 0.35 -0.09 -4.84
C ILE A 85 -0.62 -0.44 -5.95
N GLU A 86 -0.61 -1.72 -6.34
CA GLU A 86 -1.62 -2.29 -7.22
C GLU A 86 -2.71 -2.97 -6.40
N PHE A 87 -2.33 -3.57 -5.26
CA PHE A 87 -3.25 -4.29 -4.39
C PHE A 87 -2.69 -4.45 -2.99
N ILE A 88 -3.60 -4.53 -2.03
CA ILE A 88 -3.29 -4.72 -0.61
C ILE A 88 -4.24 -5.76 -0.02
N THR A 89 -3.67 -6.69 0.74
CA THR A 89 -4.42 -7.70 1.48
C THR A 89 -4.15 -7.55 2.97
N ILE A 90 -5.20 -7.43 3.78
CA ILE A 90 -5.12 -7.67 5.23
C ILE A 90 -5.41 -9.14 5.47
N TYR A 91 -4.54 -9.81 6.21
CA TYR A 91 -4.84 -11.15 6.67
C TYR A 91 -5.76 -11.12 7.89
N ALA A 92 -6.77 -11.97 7.88
CA ALA A 92 -7.56 -12.23 9.08
C ALA A 92 -6.64 -12.85 10.14
N GLN A 93 -6.78 -12.42 11.39
CA GLN A 93 -6.15 -13.15 12.49
C GLN A 93 -6.88 -14.50 12.61
N GLY A 94 -6.20 -15.56 12.17
CA GLY A 94 -6.66 -16.93 12.26
C GLY A 94 -5.72 -17.72 13.16
N ASN A 95 -6.29 -18.12 14.29
CA ASN A 95 -5.82 -18.98 15.39
C ASN A 95 -4.80 -20.07 15.01
#